data_AF-A0A933IAS3-F1
#
_entry.id   AF-A0A933IAS3-F1
#
_cell.length_a   1.000
_cell.length_b   1.000
_cell.length_c   1.000
_cell.angle_alpha   90.00
_cell.angle_beta   90.00
_cell.angle_gamma   90.00
#
_symmetry.space_group_name_H-M   'P 1'
#
loop_
_entity.id
_entity.type
_entity.pdbx_description
1 polymer ?
#
loop_
_entity_poly.entity_id
_entity_poly.type
_entity_poly.pdbx_seq_one_letter_code
_entity_poly.pdbx_strand_id
1 'polypeptide(L)'
;MPEKELKLIGQRIKDIRKAAGLTQNALAERAWMHSKYVGQIERGEINSTVETLIKVANALNVPLQELFYVSDNKGKELVVKRISDRLRMQKLKTLELLEKMVKAIEK
;
A
#
# COMPACT_ATOMS: atom_id res chain seq x y z
N MET A 1 -2.76 -18.71 -11.51
CA MET A 1 -1.69 -17.79 -11.04
C MET A 1 -2.23 -16.96 -9.88
N PRO A 2 -1.42 -16.61 -8.87
CA PRO A 2 -1.86 -15.79 -7.73
C PRO A 2 -2.02 -14.32 -8.14
N GLU A 3 -3.05 -14.03 -8.93
CA GLU A 3 -3.27 -12.70 -9.55
C GLU A 3 -3.44 -11.60 -8.50
N LYS A 4 -4.08 -11.93 -7.37
CA LYS A 4 -4.31 -11.00 -6.27
C LYS A 4 -3.00 -10.56 -5.61
N GLU A 5 -2.11 -11.50 -5.32
CA GLU A 5 -0.83 -11.26 -4.68
C GLU A 5 0.12 -10.47 -5.59
N LEU A 6 0.14 -10.78 -6.88
CA LEU A 6 0.93 -10.02 -7.87
C LEU A 6 0.46 -8.57 -7.99
N LYS A 7 -0.87 -8.34 -8.03
CA LYS A 7 -1.43 -6.98 -8.01
C LYS A 7 -1.08 -6.23 -6.73
N LEU A 8 -1.08 -6.91 -5.59
CA LEU A 8 -0.76 -6.31 -4.30
C LEU A 8 0.69 -5.83 -4.22
N ILE A 9 1.63 -6.69 -4.63
CA ILE A 9 3.06 -6.36 -4.69
C ILE A 9 3.31 -5.26 -5.74
N GLY A 10 2.70 -5.39 -6.92
CA GLY A 10 2.81 -4.38 -7.99
C GLY A 10 2.33 -3.00 -7.54
N GLN A 11 1.21 -2.94 -6.82
CA GLN A 11 0.70 -1.71 -6.24
C GLN A 11 1.64 -1.15 -5.17
N ARG A 12 2.21 -1.99 -4.30
CA ARG A 12 3.19 -1.54 -3.30
C ARG A 12 4.45 -0.94 -3.94
N ILE A 13 4.99 -1.58 -4.98
CA ILE A 13 6.12 -1.05 -5.76
C ILE A 13 5.77 0.32 -6.35
N LYS A 14 4.59 0.45 -6.94
CA LYS A 14 4.10 1.71 -7.52
C LYS A 14 3.97 2.82 -6.46
N ASP A 15 3.49 2.49 -5.27
CA ASP A 15 3.32 3.46 -4.18
C ASP A 15 4.66 3.96 -3.67
N ILE A 16 5.63 3.06 -3.43
CA ILE A 16 6.99 3.43 -3.04
C ILE A 16 7.65 4.29 -4.13
N ARG A 17 7.52 3.88 -5.41
CA ARG A 17 8.06 4.65 -6.55
C ARG A 17 7.51 6.07 -6.59
N LYS A 18 6.19 6.23 -6.42
CA LYS A 18 5.54 7.55 -6.40
C LYS A 18 5.98 8.40 -5.22
N ALA A 19 6.11 7.81 -4.04
CA ALA A 19 6.60 8.50 -2.85
C ALA A 19 8.06 9.00 -3.05
N ALA A 20 8.86 8.25 -3.81
CA ALA A 20 10.21 8.66 -4.21
C ALA A 20 10.26 9.67 -5.38
N GLY A 21 9.11 10.12 -5.91
CA GLY A 21 9.03 11.08 -7.02
C GLY A 21 9.49 10.54 -8.38
N LEU A 22 9.55 9.22 -8.55
CA LEU A 22 10.08 8.60 -9.77
C LEU A 22 8.99 8.28 -10.79
N THR A 23 9.31 8.46 -12.07
CA THR A 23 8.51 7.89 -13.19
C THR A 23 8.82 6.40 -13.37
N GLN A 24 7.98 5.66 -14.09
CA GLN A 24 8.29 4.26 -14.42
C GLN A 24 9.58 4.12 -15.23
N ASN A 25 9.85 5.06 -16.15
CA ASN A 25 11.10 5.10 -16.91
C ASN A 25 12.31 5.31 -15.99
N ALA A 26 12.21 6.25 -15.05
CA ALA A 26 13.30 6.53 -14.11
C ALA A 26 13.58 5.32 -13.19
N LEU A 27 12.55 4.60 -12.74
CA LEU A 27 12.74 3.35 -11.99
C LEU A 27 13.38 2.27 -12.86
N ALA A 28 12.93 2.12 -14.10
CA ALA A 28 13.44 1.13 -15.03
C ALA A 28 14.94 1.34 -15.33
N GLU A 29 15.33 2.60 -15.58
CA GLU A 29 16.73 2.98 -15.78
C GLU A 29 17.59 2.62 -14.56
N ARG A 30 17.15 3.01 -13.35
CA ARG A 30 17.85 2.68 -12.10
C ARG A 30 17.96 1.18 -11.83
N ALA A 31 16.95 0.42 -12.25
CA ALA A 31 16.90 -1.03 -12.07
C ALA A 31 17.58 -1.81 -13.22
N TRP A 32 18.12 -1.12 -14.24
CA TRP A 32 18.68 -1.71 -15.46
C TRP A 32 17.67 -2.61 -16.19
N MET A 33 16.46 -2.10 -16.36
CA MET A 33 15.30 -2.82 -16.92
C MET A 33 14.60 -2.00 -18.00
N HIS A 34 13.83 -2.67 -18.86
CA HIS A 34 12.93 -1.99 -19.79
C HIS A 34 11.72 -1.41 -19.07
N SER A 35 11.34 -0.17 -19.38
CA SER A 35 10.19 0.52 -18.79
C SER A 35 8.87 -0.25 -18.91
N LYS A 36 8.66 -0.92 -20.05
CA LYS A 36 7.50 -1.79 -20.26
C LYS A 36 7.42 -2.87 -19.18
N TYR A 37 8.56 -3.45 -18.83
CA TYR A 37 8.64 -4.52 -17.83
C TYR A 37 8.27 -3.98 -16.45
N VAL A 38 8.83 -2.84 -16.02
CA VAL A 38 8.42 -2.17 -14.77
C VAL A 38 6.91 -1.90 -14.73
N GLY A 39 6.33 -1.43 -15.83
CA GLY A 39 4.88 -1.23 -15.93
C GLY A 39 4.08 -2.52 -15.76
N GLN A 40 4.53 -3.63 -16.34
CA GLN A 40 3.90 -4.95 -16.18
C GLN A 40 3.99 -5.46 -14.74
N ILE A 41 5.11 -5.23 -14.05
CA ILE A 41 5.28 -5.55 -12.63
C ILE A 41 4.27 -4.79 -11.79
N GLU A 42 4.20 -3.46 -11.96
CA GLU A 42 3.32 -2.61 -11.16
C GLU A 42 1.83 -2.92 -11.34
N ARG A 43 1.44 -3.43 -12.51
CA ARG A 43 0.06 -3.87 -12.78
C ARG A 43 -0.21 -5.31 -12.36
N GLY A 44 0.81 -6.05 -11.90
CA GLY A 44 0.69 -7.46 -11.54
C GLY A 44 0.44 -8.39 -12.74
N GLU A 45 0.81 -7.96 -13.95
CA GLU A 45 0.58 -8.71 -15.20
C GLU A 45 1.60 -9.83 -15.42
N ILE A 46 2.73 -9.79 -14.71
CA ILE A 46 3.80 -10.77 -14.83
C ILE A 46 4.24 -11.29 -13.46
N ASN A 47 4.55 -12.57 -13.40
CA ASN A 47 5.19 -13.19 -12.24
C ASN A 47 6.70 -12.93 -12.31
N SER A 48 7.17 -11.90 -11.61
CA SER A 48 8.58 -11.50 -11.61
C SER A 48 9.43 -12.45 -10.79
N THR A 49 10.66 -12.71 -11.24
CA THR A 49 11.63 -13.47 -10.45
C THR A 49 12.02 -12.69 -9.20
N VAL A 50 12.47 -13.39 -8.16
CA VAL A 50 13.02 -12.75 -6.94
C VAL A 50 14.20 -11.83 -7.28
N GLU A 51 15.06 -12.23 -8.22
CA GLU A 51 16.17 -11.39 -8.71
C GLU A 51 15.67 -10.05 -9.28
N THR A 52 14.57 -10.07 -10.04
CA THR A 52 13.95 -8.86 -10.58
C THR A 52 13.44 -7.96 -9.44
N LEU A 53 12.78 -8.54 -8.43
CA LEU A 53 12.29 -7.79 -7.28
C LEU A 53 13.44 -7.19 -6.45
N ILE A 54 14.59 -7.87 -6.35
CA ILE A 54 15.80 -7.33 -5.72
C ILE A 54 16.31 -6.10 -6.48
N LYS A 55 16.37 -6.16 -7.82
CA LYS A 55 16.76 -5.00 -8.65
C LYS A 55 15.83 -3.80 -8.43
N VAL A 56 14.53 -4.05 -8.37
CA VAL A 56 13.52 -3.02 -8.10
C VAL A 56 13.67 -2.43 -6.69
N ALA A 57 13.85 -3.26 -5.66
CA ALA A 57 14.04 -2.81 -4.28
C ALA A 57 15.28 -1.91 -4.15
N ASN A 58 16.40 -2.34 -4.74
CA ASN A 58 17.65 -1.58 -4.78
C ASN A 58 17.48 -0.24 -5.51
N ALA A 59 16.80 -0.23 -6.66
CA ALA A 59 16.54 0.98 -7.43
C ALA A 59 15.60 1.98 -6.72
N LEU A 60 14.74 1.48 -5.84
CA LEU A 60 13.87 2.27 -4.96
C LEU A 60 14.54 2.66 -3.63
N ASN A 61 15.75 2.17 -3.37
CA ASN A 61 16.49 2.36 -2.11
C ASN A 61 15.69 1.92 -0.86
N VAL A 62 15.06 0.73 -0.94
CA VAL A 62 14.33 0.12 0.17
C VAL A 62 14.72 -1.35 0.36
N PRO A 63 14.62 -1.89 1.60
CA PRO A 63 14.76 -3.32 1.83
C PRO A 63 13.74 -4.14 1.01
N LEU A 64 14.11 -5.33 0.53
CA LEU A 64 13.23 -6.19 -0.29
C LEU A 64 11.86 -6.46 0.39
N GLN A 65 11.84 -6.64 1.71
CA GLN A 65 10.62 -6.87 2.49
C GLN A 65 9.59 -5.73 2.38
N GLU A 66 10.03 -4.50 2.10
CA GLU A 66 9.13 -3.35 1.89
C GLU A 66 8.23 -3.53 0.67
N LEU A 67 8.67 -4.31 -0.32
CA LEU A 67 7.84 -4.62 -1.50
C LEU A 67 6.65 -5.52 -1.15
N PHE A 68 6.73 -6.24 -0.03
CA PHE A 68 5.69 -7.15 0.46
C PHE A 68 4.90 -6.56 1.63
N TYR A 69 5.40 -5.50 2.26
CA TYR A 69 4.72 -4.83 3.34
C TYR A 69 3.58 -3.97 2.81
N VAL A 70 2.43 -4.59 2.68
CA VAL A 70 1.19 -3.88 2.39
C VAL A 70 0.58 -3.58 3.74
N SER A 71 0.44 -2.29 4.06
CA SER A 71 -0.31 -1.87 5.24
C SER A 71 -1.70 -2.49 5.12
N ASP A 72 -1.92 -3.58 5.84
CA ASP A 72 -3.17 -4.32 5.76
C ASP A 72 -4.23 -3.43 6.39
N ASN A 73 -4.96 -2.71 5.52
CA ASN A 73 -6.08 -1.92 5.97
C ASN A 73 -7.11 -2.82 6.66
N LYS A 74 -7.09 -4.16 6.54
CA LYS A 74 -7.93 -5.02 7.39
C LYS A 74 -7.74 -4.75 8.86
N GLY A 75 -6.54 -4.43 9.35
CA GLY A 75 -6.35 -4.06 10.75
C GLY A 75 -7.18 -2.84 11.13
N LYS A 76 -7.13 -1.79 10.30
CA LYS A 76 -7.94 -0.58 10.44
C LYS A 76 -9.43 -0.87 10.25
N GLU A 77 -9.80 -1.65 9.23
CA GLU A 77 -11.17 -2.07 8.89
C GLU A 77 -11.81 -2.83 10.04
N LEU A 78 -11.08 -3.75 10.68
CA LEU A 78 -11.54 -4.53 11.84
C LEU A 78 -11.74 -3.63 13.06
N VAL A 79 -10.84 -2.67 13.27
CA VAL A 79 -10.99 -1.66 14.33
C VAL A 79 -12.22 -0.79 14.08
N VAL A 80 -12.39 -0.27 12.86
CA VAL A 80 -13.54 0.54 12.44
C VAL A 80 -14.84 -0.24 12.59
N LYS A 81 -14.89 -1.49 12.13
CA LYS A 81 -16.05 -2.37 12.27
C LYS A 81 -16.44 -2.56 13.73
N ARG A 82 -15.47 -2.95 14.58
CA ARG A 82 -15.69 -3.14 16.02
C ARG A 82 -16.16 -1.88 16.73
N ILE A 83 -15.61 -0.71 16.38
CA ILE A 83 -16.07 0.58 16.91
C ILE A 83 -17.51 0.83 16.44
N SER A 84 -17.78 0.70 15.14
CA SER A 84 -19.10 0.94 14.56
C SER A 84 -20.19 0.08 15.21
N ASP A 85 -19.92 -1.22 15.40
CA ASP A 85 -20.85 -2.16 16.03
C ASP A 85 -21.18 -1.73 17.47
N ARG A 86 -20.19 -1.26 18.24
CA ARG A 86 -20.40 -0.75 19.61
C ARG A 86 -21.18 0.56 19.64
N LEU A 87 -20.91 1.47 18.70
CA LEU A 87 -21.54 2.80 18.66
C LEU A 87 -23.03 2.73 18.31
N ARG A 88 -23.46 1.77 17.47
CA ARG A 88 -24.88 1.61 17.07
C ARG A 88 -25.84 1.44 18.24
N MET A 89 -25.38 0.89 19.37
CA MET A 89 -26.20 0.62 20.55
C MET A 89 -26.13 1.73 21.62
N GLN A 90 -25.38 2.81 21.36
CA GLN A 90 -25.21 3.90 22.34
C GLN A 90 -26.27 4.99 22.19
N LYS A 91 -26.48 5.74 23.27
CA LYS A 91 -27.38 6.89 23.29
C LYS A 91 -26.76 8.06 22.50
N LEU A 92 -27.62 8.87 21.88
CA LEU A 92 -27.23 10.02 21.05
C LEU A 92 -26.22 10.95 21.77
N LYS A 93 -26.46 11.29 23.04
CA LYS A 93 -25.58 12.14 23.84
C LYS A 93 -24.13 11.61 23.94
N THR A 94 -23.96 10.29 23.97
CA THR A 94 -22.63 9.66 23.98
C THR A 94 -21.95 9.83 22.62
N LEU A 95 -22.70 9.65 21.53
CA LEU A 95 -22.19 9.83 20.17
C LEU A 95 -21.77 11.28 19.90
N GLU A 96 -22.58 12.25 20.34
CA GLU A 96 -22.27 13.69 20.22
C GLU A 96 -21.00 14.07 20.99
N LEU A 97 -20.77 13.49 22.17
CA LEU A 97 -19.54 13.72 22.93
C LEU A 97 -18.32 13.15 22.19
N LEU A 98 -18.43 11.92 21.68
CA LEU A 98 -17.37 11.30 20.90
C LEU A 98 -17.04 12.10 19.63
N GLU A 99 -18.06 12.60 18.94
CA GLU A 99 -17.86 13.46 17.76
C GLU A 99 -17.08 14.74 18.12
N LYS A 100 -17.40 15.38 19.25
CA LYS A 100 -16.64 16.53 19.76
C LYS A 100 -15.19 16.16 20.09
N MET A 101 -14.95 15.00 20.69
CA MET A 101 -13.60 14.53 21.00
C MET A 101 -12.77 14.26 19.74
N VAL A 102 -13.36 13.63 18.72
CA VAL A 102 -12.68 13.39 17.43
C VAL A 102 -12.30 14.71 16.77
N LYS A 103 -13.24 15.67 16.69
CA LYS A 103 -12.99 17.01 16.14
C LYS A 103 -11.89 17.78 16.89
N ALA A 104 -11.68 17.48 18.17
CA ALA A 104 -10.62 18.10 18.97
C ALA A 104 -9.23 17.51 18.71
N ILE A 105 -9.16 16.25 18.24
CA ILE A 105 -7.91 15.56 17.90
C ILE A 105 -7.45 15.89 16.47
N GLU A 106 -8.39 16.25 15.58
CA GLU A 106 -8.12 16.60 14.18
C GLU A 106 -7.66 18.06 13.98
N LYS A 107 -7.55 18.84 15.07
CA LYS A 107 -7.04 20.21 15.09
C LYS A 107 -5.65 20.26 15.69
#